data_AF-A0A934AYV2-F1
#
_entry.id   AF-A0A934AYV2-F1
#
_cell.length_a   1.000
_cell.length_b   1.000
_cell.length_c   1.000
_cell.angle_alpha   90.00
_cell.angle_beta   90.00
_cell.angle_gamma   90.00
#
_symmetry.space_group_name_H-M   'P 1'
#
loop_
_entity.id
_entity.type
_entity.pdbx_description
1 polymer ?
#
loop_
_entity_poly.entity_id
_entity_poly.type
_entity_poly.pdbx_seq_one_letter_code
_entity_poly.pdbx_strand_id
1 'polypeptide(L)'
;MKHIHKTAWHVRHQNPVPIKKTGLYSFIISLCLIPAFVYAESVPAFSDQDLQRYRKKSDISETSADTDSGRSLSGDKSFPREEGRKPLKHEVAYTAFEGGARRVIIPVQLNDSVAAQMVLDTGSPGMIIFDRLAKRLGIFDRDDAKLLTSAAGIGGNAPSVLTIIDAVQVGRAEDKFIPTNIVASLSDSFDGVIGMDFMANYTIRIDTARRMVVFEELPDRETLPGGHDETWWRGNFRNFASRRAEWKQFTASLNTQKLTPERIAALKQFADRQYREADRLFTKLNNYAITNSVPMHWRQY
;
A
#
# COMPACT_ATOMS: atom_id res chain seq x y z
N MET A 1 -33.55 2.20 -71.63
CA MET A 1 -34.03 2.31 -70.24
C MET A 1 -32.83 2.19 -69.31
N LYS A 2 -32.54 3.27 -68.57
CA LYS A 2 -31.67 3.43 -67.38
C LYS A 2 -30.21 2.89 -67.40
N HIS A 3 -29.29 3.87 -67.42
CA HIS A 3 -27.94 3.84 -66.86
C HIS A 3 -27.88 3.28 -65.42
N ILE A 4 -26.70 2.76 -65.02
CA ILE A 4 -25.81 3.36 -63.99
C ILE A 4 -24.49 2.58 -63.94
N HIS A 5 -23.38 3.31 -64.09
CA HIS A 5 -22.01 2.90 -63.81
C HIS A 5 -21.80 2.64 -62.31
N LYS A 6 -21.05 1.59 -61.95
CA LYS A 6 -20.39 1.50 -60.64
C LYS A 6 -18.89 1.29 -60.83
N THR A 7 -18.15 2.36 -60.57
CA THR A 7 -16.70 2.41 -60.39
C THR A 7 -16.32 1.70 -59.10
N ALA A 8 -15.43 0.70 -59.20
CA ALA A 8 -14.83 0.04 -58.05
C ALA A 8 -13.60 0.84 -57.57
N TRP A 9 -13.69 1.43 -56.38
CA TRP A 9 -12.55 2.00 -55.67
C TRP A 9 -11.80 0.88 -54.95
N HIS A 10 -10.55 0.65 -55.34
CA HIS A 10 -9.60 -0.20 -54.61
C HIS A 10 -9.01 0.61 -53.44
N VAL A 11 -9.49 0.38 -52.22
CA VAL A 11 -8.85 0.89 -51.00
C VAL A 11 -7.74 -0.10 -50.62
N ARG A 12 -6.49 0.33 -50.82
CA ARG A 12 -5.29 -0.39 -50.39
C ARG A 12 -5.17 -0.26 -48.88
N HIS A 13 -5.60 -1.28 -48.13
CA HIS A 13 -5.31 -1.37 -46.70
C HIS A 13 -3.79 -1.55 -46.52
N GLN A 14 -3.11 -0.50 -46.07
CA GLN A 14 -1.75 -0.61 -45.56
C GLN A 14 -1.82 -1.28 -44.18
N ASN A 15 -1.26 -2.49 -44.08
CA ASN A 15 -1.03 -3.14 -42.79
C ASN A 15 -0.03 -2.32 -41.97
N PRO A 16 -0.32 -2.00 -40.69
CA PRO A 16 0.66 -1.34 -39.84
C PRO A 16 1.83 -2.28 -39.55
N VAL A 17 3.04 -1.79 -39.78
CA VAL A 17 4.30 -2.45 -39.43
C VAL A 17 4.38 -2.62 -37.91
N PRO A 18 4.74 -3.80 -37.37
CA PRO A 18 4.88 -4.00 -35.95
C PRO A 18 6.10 -3.24 -35.43
N ILE A 19 5.87 -2.12 -34.75
CA ILE A 19 6.90 -1.43 -33.98
C ILE A 19 7.32 -2.37 -32.84
N LYS A 20 8.58 -2.81 -32.84
CA LYS A 20 9.17 -3.60 -31.75
C LYS A 20 9.14 -2.78 -30.45
N LYS A 21 8.10 -2.98 -29.63
CA LYS A 21 7.86 -2.29 -28.34
C LYS A 21 8.84 -2.66 -27.23
N THR A 22 9.80 -3.55 -27.45
CA THR A 22 10.64 -4.14 -26.40
C THR A 22 11.72 -3.19 -25.86
N GLY A 23 12.20 -2.22 -26.65
CA GLY A 23 13.30 -1.33 -26.23
C GLY A 23 12.90 -0.15 -25.33
N LEU A 24 11.68 0.37 -25.47
CA LEU A 24 11.22 1.55 -24.73
C LEU A 24 10.89 1.21 -23.26
N TYR A 25 10.29 0.04 -23.02
CA TYR A 25 9.96 -0.44 -21.68
C TYR A 25 11.21 -0.73 -20.85
N SER A 26 12.26 -1.33 -21.44
CA SER A 26 13.49 -1.68 -20.70
C SER A 26 14.26 -0.46 -20.20
N PHE A 27 14.22 0.67 -20.92
CA PHE A 27 14.91 1.91 -20.52
C PHE A 27 14.12 2.70 -19.46
N ILE A 28 12.78 2.67 -19.53
CA ILE A 28 11.91 3.33 -18.54
C ILE A 28 11.95 2.57 -17.19
N ILE A 29 11.95 1.23 -17.21
CA ILE A 29 12.08 0.41 -16.00
C ILE A 29 13.44 0.64 -15.33
N SER A 30 14.53 0.78 -16.11
CA SER A 30 15.86 1.09 -15.57
C SER A 30 15.94 2.47 -14.91
N LEU A 31 15.03 3.39 -15.21
CA LEU A 31 14.98 4.74 -14.64
C LEU A 31 14.05 4.83 -13.41
N CYS A 32 13.05 3.96 -13.29
CA CYS A 32 12.30 3.76 -12.04
C CYS A 32 13.10 3.00 -10.97
N LEU A 33 14.30 2.52 -11.31
CA LEU A 33 15.25 1.82 -10.44
C LEU A 33 16.33 2.75 -9.86
N ILE A 34 16.09 4.06 -9.73
CA ILE A 34 16.97 4.87 -8.86
C ILE A 34 16.74 4.36 -7.44
N PRO A 35 17.73 3.70 -6.80
CA PRO A 35 17.56 3.25 -5.43
C PRO A 35 17.55 4.49 -4.54
N ALA A 36 16.50 4.63 -3.73
CA ALA A 36 16.70 5.24 -2.43
C ALA A 36 17.70 4.32 -1.72
N PHE A 37 18.96 4.76 -1.60
CA PHE A 37 19.98 4.07 -0.82
C PHE A 37 19.46 3.94 0.62
N VAL A 38 18.92 2.78 0.96
CA VAL A 38 18.78 2.34 2.34
C VAL A 38 20.03 1.52 2.61
N TYR A 39 20.81 1.94 3.61
CA TYR A 39 21.93 1.18 4.14
C TYR A 39 21.44 -0.23 4.52
N ALA A 40 21.77 -1.22 3.70
CA ALA A 40 21.76 -2.61 4.13
C ALA A 40 23.06 -2.84 4.90
N GLU A 41 23.08 -2.48 6.18
CA GLU A 41 24.02 -3.12 7.09
C GLU A 41 23.71 -4.63 7.06
N SER A 42 24.75 -5.44 6.84
CA SER A 42 24.63 -6.89 6.89
C SER A 42 24.02 -7.30 8.24
N VAL A 43 22.82 -7.85 8.21
CA VAL A 43 22.18 -8.40 9.41
C VAL A 43 23.08 -9.54 9.91
N PRO A 44 23.60 -9.47 11.16
CA PRO A 44 24.43 -10.54 11.69
C PRO A 44 23.65 -11.85 11.72
N ALA A 45 24.20 -12.92 11.16
CA ALA A 45 23.62 -14.25 11.30
C ALA A 45 23.81 -14.73 12.76
N PHE A 46 22.76 -15.28 13.36
CA PHE A 46 22.84 -15.90 14.68
C PHE A 46 23.86 -17.04 14.66
N SER A 47 24.82 -16.99 15.56
CA SER A 47 25.78 -18.08 15.78
C SER A 47 25.19 -19.13 16.72
N ASP A 48 25.76 -20.34 16.71
CA ASP A 48 25.41 -21.38 17.70
C ASP A 48 25.65 -20.92 19.15
N GLN A 49 26.57 -19.98 19.36
CA GLN A 49 26.80 -19.36 20.66
C GLN A 49 25.65 -18.42 21.08
N ASP A 50 25.03 -17.73 20.14
CA ASP A 50 23.87 -16.87 20.43
C ASP A 50 22.67 -17.71 20.85
N LEU A 51 22.48 -18.89 20.25
CA LEU A 51 21.42 -19.83 20.62
C LEU A 51 21.57 -20.36 22.05
N GLN A 52 22.80 -20.50 22.57
CA GLN A 52 23.04 -20.93 23.95
C GLN A 52 22.57 -19.90 24.98
N ARG A 53 22.58 -18.60 24.65
CA ARG A 53 22.11 -17.53 25.55
C ARG A 53 20.61 -17.58 25.82
N TYR A 54 19.84 -18.18 24.91
CA TYR A 54 18.39 -18.33 25.01
C TYR A 54 17.94 -19.70 25.53
N ARG A 55 18.88 -20.56 25.93
CA ARG A 55 18.56 -21.82 26.59
C ARG A 55 18.01 -21.53 27.99
N LYS A 56 16.70 -21.59 28.13
CA LYS A 56 15.96 -21.30 29.38
C LYS A 56 16.51 -22.17 30.52
N LYS A 57 16.98 -21.54 31.61
CA LYS A 57 17.23 -22.21 32.90
C LYS A 57 15.88 -22.63 33.49
N SER A 58 15.36 -23.77 33.07
CA SER A 58 14.41 -24.54 33.85
C SER A 58 15.16 -25.75 34.36
N ASP A 59 15.72 -25.62 35.57
CA ASP A 59 15.99 -26.69 36.54
C ASP A 59 16.94 -26.16 37.63
N ILE A 60 16.44 -25.26 38.49
CA ILE A 60 16.85 -25.19 39.91
C ILE A 60 15.60 -24.74 40.70
N SER A 61 14.96 -25.71 41.36
CA SER A 61 13.95 -25.50 42.41
C SER A 61 14.63 -25.14 43.73
N GLU A 62 13.86 -24.46 44.59
CA GLU A 62 13.95 -24.43 46.07
C GLU A 62 15.11 -23.61 46.70
N THR A 63 14.94 -22.76 47.73
CA THR A 63 13.87 -22.44 48.70
C THR A 63 14.28 -21.13 49.39
N SER A 64 13.34 -20.27 49.80
CA SER A 64 13.26 -19.67 51.15
C SER A 64 12.29 -18.49 51.18
N ALA A 65 11.28 -18.62 52.03
CA ALA A 65 10.43 -17.54 52.52
C ALA A 65 11.23 -16.58 53.41
N ASP A 66 10.90 -15.28 53.40
CA ASP A 66 10.44 -14.62 54.62
C ASP A 66 9.76 -13.26 54.36
N THR A 67 9.03 -12.87 55.39
CA THR A 67 7.96 -11.88 55.55
C THR A 67 8.50 -10.47 55.79
N ASP A 68 7.86 -9.40 55.28
CA ASP A 68 7.55 -8.21 56.12
C ASP A 68 6.49 -7.27 55.49
N SER A 69 5.72 -6.71 56.40
CA SER A 69 4.56 -5.83 56.33
C SER A 69 4.93 -4.34 56.19
N GLY A 70 4.08 -3.57 55.50
CA GLY A 70 4.20 -2.11 55.41
C GLY A 70 2.94 -1.46 54.82
N ARG A 71 2.00 -1.12 55.71
CA ARG A 71 0.73 -0.44 55.43
C ARG A 71 0.95 1.09 55.55
N SER A 72 0.34 1.91 54.68
CA SER A 72 -0.30 3.22 55.01
C SER A 72 -0.48 4.13 53.77
N LEU A 73 -1.73 4.27 53.29
CA LEU A 73 -2.58 5.50 53.27
C LEU A 73 -2.33 6.43 52.06
N SER A 74 -3.17 6.35 51.01
CA SER A 74 -4.50 6.97 50.86
C SER A 74 -4.46 8.47 50.51
N GLY A 75 -4.83 8.78 49.27
CA GLY A 75 -5.06 10.14 48.79
C GLY A 75 -5.47 10.16 47.33
N ASP A 76 -6.35 9.25 46.89
CA ASP A 76 -6.85 9.23 45.52
C ASP A 76 -8.06 10.16 45.41
N LYS A 77 -7.84 11.34 44.82
CA LYS A 77 -8.91 12.24 44.40
C LYS A 77 -9.49 11.67 43.10
N SER A 78 -10.54 10.88 43.26
CA SER A 78 -11.35 10.40 42.14
C SER A 78 -12.00 11.59 41.43
N PHE A 79 -11.47 11.93 40.26
CA PHE A 79 -12.24 12.62 39.24
C PHE A 79 -13.22 11.59 38.63
N PRO A 80 -14.48 11.95 38.34
CA PRO A 80 -15.40 11.05 37.64
C PRO A 80 -14.79 10.73 36.28
N ARG A 81 -14.32 9.50 36.12
CA ARG A 81 -13.95 8.94 34.82
C ARG A 81 -15.26 8.81 34.05
N GLU A 82 -15.46 9.64 33.04
CA GLU A 82 -16.51 9.40 32.07
C GLU A 82 -16.44 7.93 31.64
N GLU A 83 -17.57 7.23 31.71
CA GLU A 83 -17.69 5.85 31.26
C GLU A 83 -17.42 5.82 29.75
N GLY A 84 -16.14 5.71 29.40
CA GLY A 84 -15.68 5.63 28.02
C GLY A 84 -16.40 4.50 27.31
N ARG A 85 -17.01 4.84 26.17
CA ARG A 85 -17.62 3.89 25.24
C ARG A 85 -16.66 2.72 25.04
N LYS A 86 -17.09 1.49 25.35
CA LYS A 86 -16.25 0.30 25.12
C LYS A 86 -15.87 0.27 23.63
N PRO A 87 -14.58 0.10 23.29
CA PRO A 87 -14.15 0.04 21.90
C PRO A 87 -14.89 -1.09 21.17
N LEU A 88 -15.40 -0.78 19.98
CA LEU A 88 -16.13 -1.76 19.18
C LEU A 88 -15.17 -2.87 18.72
N LYS A 89 -15.62 -4.11 18.83
CA LYS A 89 -14.87 -5.30 18.42
C LYS A 89 -15.57 -5.95 17.23
N HIS A 90 -14.77 -6.36 16.26
CA HIS A 90 -15.24 -6.93 14.99
C HIS A 90 -14.48 -8.21 14.73
N GLU A 91 -15.19 -9.33 14.79
CA GLU A 91 -14.61 -10.64 14.46
C GLU A 91 -14.86 -10.95 12.98
N VAL A 92 -13.80 -11.37 12.28
CA VAL A 92 -13.82 -11.72 10.87
C VAL A 92 -13.21 -13.11 10.70
N ALA A 93 -13.98 -14.04 10.15
CA ALA A 93 -13.48 -15.38 9.84
C ALA A 93 -12.44 -15.30 8.71
N TYR A 94 -11.41 -16.14 8.79
CA TYR A 94 -10.35 -16.18 7.79
C TYR A 94 -10.07 -17.59 7.27
N THR A 95 -9.60 -17.66 6.02
CA THR A 95 -9.09 -18.90 5.42
C THR A 95 -7.61 -19.04 5.74
N ALA A 96 -7.24 -20.16 6.37
CA ALA A 96 -5.93 -20.33 7.02
C ALA A 96 -4.79 -20.80 6.09
N PHE A 97 -5.11 -21.11 4.84
CA PHE A 97 -4.18 -21.79 3.95
C PHE A 97 -4.29 -21.29 2.51
N GLU A 98 -3.14 -21.29 1.85
CA GLU A 98 -3.01 -21.31 0.40
C GLU A 98 -2.12 -22.49 0.04
N GLY A 99 -2.70 -23.57 -0.51
CA GLY A 99 -1.95 -24.81 -0.73
C GLY A 99 -1.31 -25.31 0.57
N GLY A 100 0.02 -25.42 0.59
CA GLY A 100 0.80 -25.81 1.78
C GLY A 100 1.20 -24.66 2.72
N ALA A 101 1.02 -23.40 2.32
CA ALA A 101 1.42 -22.24 3.11
C ALA A 101 0.30 -21.81 4.08
N ARG A 102 0.65 -21.54 5.34
CA ARG A 102 -0.28 -20.95 6.32
C ARG A 102 -0.38 -19.45 6.07
N ARG A 103 -1.61 -18.96 5.91
CA ARG A 103 -1.92 -17.54 5.66
C ARG A 103 -3.17 -17.13 6.44
N VAL A 104 -3.36 -15.84 6.64
CA VAL A 104 -4.62 -15.29 7.17
C VAL A 104 -5.29 -14.55 6.02
N ILE A 105 -6.16 -15.25 5.28
CA ILE A 105 -6.87 -14.67 4.13
C ILE A 105 -8.27 -14.25 4.58
N ILE A 106 -8.54 -12.95 4.52
CA ILE A 106 -9.78 -12.34 5.01
C ILE A 106 -10.63 -11.79 3.86
N PRO A 107 -11.97 -11.81 3.99
CA PRO A 107 -12.85 -11.09 3.08
C PRO A 107 -12.76 -9.58 3.31
N VAL A 108 -12.72 -8.85 2.20
CA VAL A 108 -12.61 -7.39 2.18
C VAL A 108 -13.55 -6.84 1.13
N GLN A 109 -14.18 -5.70 1.40
CA GLN A 109 -14.91 -4.93 0.41
C GLN A 109 -14.16 -3.62 0.11
N LEU A 110 -13.94 -3.34 -1.16
CA LEU A 110 -13.22 -2.17 -1.65
C LEU A 110 -14.17 -1.26 -2.44
N ASN A 111 -14.09 0.05 -2.20
CA ASN A 111 -14.96 1.07 -2.81
C ASN A 111 -16.44 0.66 -2.76
N ASP A 112 -16.89 0.24 -1.58
CA ASP A 112 -18.27 -0.12 -1.21
C ASP A 112 -18.93 -1.28 -1.99
N SER A 113 -18.25 -1.86 -2.97
CA SER A 113 -18.91 -2.77 -3.94
C SER A 113 -18.07 -3.96 -4.36
N VAL A 114 -16.74 -3.84 -4.42
CA VAL A 114 -15.89 -4.92 -4.95
C VAL A 114 -15.39 -5.79 -3.81
N ALA A 115 -15.92 -7.01 -3.72
CA ALA A 115 -15.43 -8.02 -2.78
C ALA A 115 -14.09 -8.63 -3.22
N ALA A 116 -13.16 -8.82 -2.29
CA ALA A 116 -11.85 -9.39 -2.52
C ALA A 116 -11.46 -10.34 -1.39
N GLN A 117 -10.53 -11.25 -1.67
CA GLN A 117 -9.84 -12.04 -0.65
C GLN A 117 -8.43 -11.49 -0.47
N MET A 118 -8.08 -11.02 0.73
CA MET A 118 -6.80 -10.35 0.96
C MET A 118 -6.03 -11.08 2.05
N VAL A 119 -4.72 -11.21 1.87
CA VAL A 119 -3.83 -11.68 2.94
C VAL A 119 -3.63 -10.54 3.94
N LEU A 120 -3.83 -10.83 5.22
CA LEU A 120 -3.43 -9.95 6.31
C LEU A 120 -1.93 -10.14 6.57
N ASP A 121 -1.11 -9.11 6.31
CA ASP A 121 0.35 -9.19 6.41
C ASP A 121 0.93 -8.05 7.25
N THR A 122 1.28 -8.35 8.49
CA THR A 122 1.89 -7.38 9.42
C THR A 122 3.29 -6.94 9.00
N GLY A 123 3.92 -7.66 8.08
CA GLY A 123 5.22 -7.30 7.49
C GLY A 123 5.11 -6.34 6.31
N SER A 124 3.90 -6.07 5.81
CA SER A 124 3.69 -5.14 4.71
C SER A 124 3.44 -3.72 5.24
N PRO A 125 4.24 -2.71 4.86
CA PRO A 125 4.01 -1.33 5.30
C PRO A 125 2.75 -0.70 4.68
N GLY A 126 2.21 -1.27 3.60
CA GLY A 126 1.01 -0.75 2.95
C GLY A 126 0.25 -1.80 2.14
N MET A 127 -0.84 -1.37 1.52
CA MET A 127 -1.74 -2.20 0.73
C MET A 127 -1.17 -2.49 -0.66
N ILE A 128 -1.29 -3.75 -1.06
CA ILE A 128 -0.95 -4.22 -2.40
C ILE A 128 -2.17 -4.94 -2.97
N ILE A 129 -2.57 -4.64 -4.20
CA ILE A 129 -3.57 -5.42 -4.93
C ILE A 129 -2.98 -5.98 -6.20
N PHE A 130 -3.51 -7.11 -6.65
CA PHE A 130 -3.14 -7.68 -7.93
C PHE A 130 -3.89 -7.02 -9.08
N ASP A 131 -3.28 -7.04 -10.26
CA ASP A 131 -3.82 -6.46 -11.49
C ASP A 131 -5.24 -6.98 -11.82
N ARG A 132 -5.53 -8.25 -11.51
CA ARG A 132 -6.89 -8.83 -11.65
C ARG A 132 -7.95 -8.10 -10.82
N LEU A 133 -7.62 -7.73 -9.59
CA LEU A 133 -8.53 -7.00 -8.71
C LEU A 133 -8.64 -5.54 -9.15
N ALA A 134 -7.53 -4.92 -9.54
CA ALA A 134 -7.54 -3.57 -10.10
C ALA A 134 -8.42 -3.44 -11.37
N LYS A 135 -8.44 -4.46 -12.22
CA LYS A 135 -9.37 -4.57 -13.37
C LYS A 135 -10.83 -4.61 -12.91
N ARG A 136 -11.15 -5.43 -11.90
CA ARG A 136 -12.51 -5.51 -11.32
C ARG A 136 -12.96 -4.19 -10.68
N LEU A 137 -12.02 -3.43 -10.14
CA LEU A 137 -12.24 -2.08 -9.60
C LEU A 137 -12.36 -0.99 -10.69
N GLY A 138 -12.18 -1.34 -11.98
CA GLY A 138 -12.21 -0.38 -13.09
C GLY A 138 -11.08 0.64 -13.06
N ILE A 139 -10.00 0.38 -12.30
CA ILE A 139 -8.87 1.31 -12.16
C ILE A 139 -8.17 1.49 -13.51
N PHE A 140 -8.12 0.43 -14.32
CA PHE A 140 -7.54 0.49 -15.65
C PHE A 140 -8.42 1.14 -16.72
N ASP A 141 -9.70 1.36 -16.43
CA ASP A 141 -10.67 1.89 -17.40
C ASP A 141 -10.71 3.43 -17.41
N ARG A 142 -10.24 4.06 -16.34
CA ARG A 142 -10.20 5.52 -16.18
C ARG A 142 -8.75 6.02 -16.38
N ASP A 143 -8.52 6.76 -17.46
CA ASP A 143 -7.24 7.35 -17.88
C ASP A 143 -6.14 6.37 -18.36
N ASP A 144 -5.39 6.78 -19.36
CA ASP A 144 -4.27 6.07 -19.98
C ASP A 144 -2.95 6.21 -19.18
N ALA A 145 -2.90 7.12 -18.20
CA ALA A 145 -1.72 7.36 -17.38
C ALA A 145 -1.84 6.63 -16.02
N LYS A 146 -1.24 5.44 -15.92
CA LYS A 146 -1.04 4.76 -14.64
C LYS A 146 0.29 5.21 -14.05
N LEU A 147 0.29 5.74 -12.82
CA LEU A 147 1.52 6.22 -12.19
C LEU A 147 2.44 5.04 -11.90
N LEU A 148 3.45 4.86 -12.74
CA LEU A 148 4.44 3.80 -12.60
C LEU A 148 5.34 4.12 -11.41
N THR A 149 5.57 3.10 -10.59
CA THR A 149 6.50 3.11 -9.48
C THR A 149 7.13 1.73 -9.31
N SER A 150 7.77 1.50 -8.17
CA SER A 150 8.26 0.20 -7.77
C SER A 150 7.76 -0.13 -6.36
N ALA A 151 7.38 -1.39 -6.16
CA ALA A 151 7.11 -1.97 -4.86
C ALA A 151 8.33 -2.77 -4.42
N ALA A 152 8.78 -2.58 -3.18
CA ALA A 152 9.94 -3.26 -2.61
C ALA A 152 9.51 -4.24 -1.51
N GLY A 153 10.20 -5.38 -1.41
CA GLY A 153 10.01 -6.35 -0.34
C GLY A 153 11.19 -7.32 -0.26
N ILE A 154 11.05 -8.38 0.55
CA ILE A 154 12.11 -9.40 0.74
C ILE A 154 12.50 -10.07 -0.60
N GLY A 155 11.56 -10.18 -1.54
CA GLY A 155 11.80 -10.72 -2.89
C GLY A 155 12.46 -9.73 -3.87
N GLY A 156 12.82 -8.53 -3.42
CA GLY A 156 13.38 -7.47 -4.26
C GLY A 156 12.34 -6.43 -4.70
N ASN A 157 12.69 -5.68 -5.76
CA ASN A 157 11.83 -4.64 -6.32
C ASN A 157 11.04 -5.16 -7.52
N ALA A 158 9.74 -4.87 -7.56
CA ALA A 158 8.87 -5.17 -8.69
C ALA A 158 8.26 -3.87 -9.25
N PRO A 159 8.11 -3.72 -10.57
CA PRO A 159 7.32 -2.63 -11.15
C PRO A 159 5.89 -2.67 -10.60
N SER A 160 5.37 -1.50 -10.24
CA SER A 160 4.00 -1.36 -9.73
C SER A 160 3.33 -0.10 -10.26
N VAL A 161 2.02 -0.01 -10.06
CA VAL A 161 1.24 1.22 -10.27
C VAL A 161 0.78 1.73 -8.92
N LEU A 162 1.06 3.00 -8.62
CA LEU A 162 0.51 3.66 -7.43
C LEU A 162 -0.89 4.18 -7.73
N THR A 163 -1.82 3.91 -6.82
CA THR A 163 -3.18 4.44 -6.85
C THR A 163 -3.69 4.70 -5.44
N ILE A 164 -4.94 5.14 -5.31
CA ILE A 164 -5.62 5.33 -4.02
C ILE A 164 -6.95 4.58 -4.09
N ILE A 165 -7.14 3.61 -3.19
CA ILE A 165 -8.45 3.02 -2.91
C ILE A 165 -9.21 3.96 -1.97
N ASP A 166 -10.47 4.25 -2.29
CA ASP A 166 -11.25 5.27 -1.58
C ASP A 166 -11.78 4.76 -0.24
N ALA A 167 -12.23 3.51 -0.20
CA ALA A 167 -12.75 2.88 1.00
C ALA A 167 -12.35 1.40 1.06
N VAL A 168 -11.99 0.94 2.25
CA VAL A 168 -11.68 -0.44 2.56
C VAL A 168 -12.52 -0.86 3.77
N GLN A 169 -13.23 -1.97 3.65
CA GLN A 169 -14.03 -2.52 4.73
C GLN A 169 -13.67 -3.99 4.97
N VAL A 170 -13.41 -4.32 6.22
CA VAL A 170 -13.10 -5.67 6.72
C VAL A 170 -14.09 -6.00 7.84
N GLY A 171 -15.17 -6.70 7.49
CA GLY A 171 -16.31 -6.85 8.39
C GLY A 171 -16.94 -5.48 8.68
N ARG A 172 -16.73 -4.95 9.88
CA ARG A 172 -17.17 -3.59 10.27
C ARG A 172 -16.01 -2.62 10.49
N ALA A 173 -14.77 -3.10 10.43
CA ALA A 173 -13.60 -2.25 10.44
C ALA A 173 -13.51 -1.56 9.07
N GLU A 174 -13.41 -0.23 9.07
CA GLU A 174 -13.38 0.60 7.88
C GLU A 174 -12.20 1.54 7.90
N ASP A 175 -11.69 1.86 6.72
CA ASP A 175 -10.74 2.94 6.52
C ASP A 175 -10.97 3.61 5.16
N LYS A 176 -10.52 4.86 5.03
CA LYS A 176 -10.70 5.67 3.82
C LYS A 176 -9.37 6.25 3.38
N PHE A 177 -9.23 6.42 2.06
CA PHE A 177 -8.00 6.88 1.43
C PHE A 177 -6.82 5.95 1.74
N ILE A 178 -6.68 4.88 0.96
CA ILE A 178 -5.58 3.92 1.14
C ILE A 178 -4.68 3.97 -0.09
N PRO A 179 -3.48 4.60 0.01
CA PRO A 179 -2.44 4.48 -1.00
C PRO A 179 -2.13 3.02 -1.26
N THR A 180 -2.27 2.59 -2.51
CA THR A 180 -2.23 1.17 -2.88
C THR A 180 -1.31 0.95 -4.06
N ASN A 181 -0.45 -0.07 -3.95
CA ASN A 181 0.36 -0.53 -5.07
C ASN A 181 -0.37 -1.64 -5.83
N ILE A 182 -0.44 -1.51 -7.15
CA ILE A 182 -0.91 -2.58 -8.02
C ILE A 182 0.30 -3.30 -8.60
N VAL A 183 0.36 -4.61 -8.41
CA VAL A 183 1.43 -5.47 -8.95
C VAL A 183 0.84 -6.59 -9.80
N ALA A 184 1.70 -7.27 -10.57
CA ALA A 184 1.29 -8.49 -11.27
C ALA A 184 0.79 -9.54 -10.27
N SER A 185 -0.24 -10.29 -10.66
CA SER A 185 -0.80 -11.36 -9.83
C SER A 185 0.30 -12.36 -9.42
N LEU A 186 0.47 -12.56 -8.10
CA LEU A 186 1.42 -13.52 -7.52
C LEU A 186 0.73 -14.80 -7.03
N SER A 187 -0.60 -14.82 -7.02
CA SER A 187 -1.43 -15.92 -6.55
C SER A 187 -2.81 -15.88 -7.22
N ASP A 188 -3.40 -17.06 -7.42
CA ASP A 188 -4.78 -17.21 -7.84
C ASP A 188 -5.76 -17.33 -6.66
N SER A 189 -5.25 -17.59 -5.45
CA SER A 189 -6.03 -17.90 -4.25
C SER A 189 -6.48 -16.66 -3.47
N PHE A 190 -5.83 -15.52 -3.72
CA PHE A 190 -6.18 -14.23 -3.11
C PHE A 190 -5.86 -13.09 -4.08
N ASP A 191 -6.39 -11.91 -3.79
CA ASP A 191 -6.42 -10.73 -4.66
C ASP A 191 -5.39 -9.66 -4.27
N GLY A 192 -4.74 -9.79 -3.11
CA GLY A 192 -3.73 -8.85 -2.63
C GLY A 192 -3.38 -9.00 -1.15
N VAL A 193 -2.75 -7.97 -0.60
CA VAL A 193 -2.25 -7.86 0.78
C VAL A 193 -2.83 -6.61 1.44
N ILE A 194 -3.39 -6.78 2.65
CA ILE A 194 -3.68 -5.68 3.58
C ILE A 194 -2.50 -5.56 4.55
N GLY A 195 -1.91 -4.37 4.59
CA GLY A 195 -0.74 -4.06 5.39
C GLY A 195 -1.03 -3.20 6.61
N MET A 196 0.05 -2.63 7.15
CA MET A 196 0.04 -1.78 8.34
C MET A 196 -0.66 -0.43 8.14
N ASP A 197 -0.85 0.00 6.90
CA ASP A 197 -1.59 1.22 6.55
C ASP A 197 -3.06 1.18 7.00
N PHE A 198 -3.71 0.03 6.85
CA PHE A 198 -5.06 -0.22 7.40
C PHE A 198 -4.99 -0.68 8.86
N MET A 199 -4.09 -1.62 9.16
CA MET A 199 -4.06 -2.29 10.46
C MET A 199 -3.68 -1.39 11.63
N ALA A 200 -2.88 -0.33 11.40
CA ALA A 200 -2.44 0.58 12.46
C ALA A 200 -3.59 1.34 13.15
N ASN A 201 -4.79 1.34 12.56
CA ASN A 201 -5.99 1.97 13.12
C ASN A 201 -6.72 1.07 14.14
N TYR A 202 -6.27 -0.18 14.32
CA TYR A 202 -6.94 -1.17 15.15
C TYR A 202 -5.97 -1.88 16.09
N THR A 203 -6.47 -2.32 17.24
CA THR A 203 -5.86 -3.44 17.96
C THR A 203 -6.29 -4.74 17.28
N ILE A 204 -5.33 -5.57 16.86
CA ILE A 204 -5.61 -6.79 16.10
C ILE A 204 -5.22 -8.02 16.90
N ARG A 205 -6.12 -9.01 16.93
CA ARG A 205 -5.86 -10.34 17.49
C ARG A 205 -6.18 -11.42 16.47
N ILE A 206 -5.24 -12.32 16.21
CA ILE A 206 -5.45 -13.49 15.34
C ILE A 206 -5.69 -14.71 16.24
N ASP A 207 -6.92 -15.21 16.25
CA ASP A 207 -7.34 -16.42 16.95
C ASP A 207 -7.26 -17.62 16.00
N THR A 208 -6.13 -18.33 16.05
CA THR A 208 -5.86 -19.44 15.12
C THR A 208 -6.68 -20.68 15.43
N ALA A 209 -7.11 -20.87 16.68
CA ALA A 209 -7.97 -21.97 17.08
C ALA A 209 -9.37 -21.80 16.50
N ARG A 210 -9.93 -20.58 16.59
CA ARG A 210 -11.26 -20.25 16.05
C ARG A 210 -11.24 -19.83 14.58
N ARG A 211 -10.05 -19.61 13.99
CA ARG A 211 -9.85 -19.02 12.65
C ARG A 211 -10.54 -17.67 12.48
N MET A 212 -10.37 -16.81 13.49
CA MET A 212 -10.94 -15.46 13.51
C MET A 212 -9.83 -14.43 13.64
N VAL A 213 -9.97 -13.31 12.93
CA VAL A 213 -9.26 -12.07 13.22
C VAL A 213 -10.21 -11.16 13.96
N VAL A 214 -9.77 -10.56 15.06
CA VAL A 214 -10.53 -9.57 15.80
C VAL A 214 -9.87 -8.22 15.62
N PHE A 215 -10.62 -7.28 15.06
CA PHE A 215 -10.29 -5.87 14.99
C PHE A 215 -11.02 -5.15 16.12
N GLU A 216 -10.27 -4.53 17.01
CA GLU A 216 -10.79 -3.71 18.09
C GLU A 216 -10.43 -2.26 17.79
N GLU A 217 -11.44 -1.41 17.68
CA GLU A 217 -11.25 0.02 17.48
C GLU A 217 -10.34 0.57 18.60
N LEU A 218 -9.42 1.44 18.22
CA LEU A 218 -8.66 2.18 19.20
C LEU A 218 -9.60 3.20 19.87
N PRO A 219 -9.42 3.52 21.17
CA PRO A 219 -10.18 4.58 21.82
C PRO A 219 -10.16 5.85 20.99
N ASP A 220 -11.26 6.63 20.99
CA ASP A 220 -11.40 7.86 20.19
C ASP A 220 -10.13 8.70 20.32
N ARG A 221 -9.33 8.68 19.26
CA ARG A 221 -8.19 9.56 19.12
C ARG A 221 -8.76 10.85 18.56
N GLU A 222 -9.48 11.62 19.38
CA GLU A 222 -10.07 12.93 19.04
C GLU A 222 -9.03 13.90 18.40
N THR A 223 -7.75 13.55 18.46
CA THR A 223 -6.61 14.29 17.95
C THR A 223 -6.00 13.78 16.64
N LEU A 224 -6.54 12.73 15.98
CA LEU A 224 -6.02 12.23 14.70
C LEU A 224 -6.89 12.62 13.48
N PRO A 225 -6.47 13.64 12.70
CA PRO A 225 -7.06 13.98 11.42
C PRO A 225 -7.22 12.77 10.48
N GLY A 226 -8.46 12.44 10.14
CA GLY A 226 -8.77 11.35 9.21
C GLY A 226 -8.33 9.96 9.71
N GLY A 227 -8.18 9.79 11.02
CA GLY A 227 -7.77 8.50 11.63
C GLY A 227 -6.26 8.24 11.63
N HIS A 228 -5.45 9.10 11.03
CA HIS A 228 -4.01 8.86 10.85
C HIS A 228 -3.13 9.83 11.66
N ASP A 229 -1.94 9.36 12.02
CA ASP A 229 -0.94 10.15 12.75
C ASP A 229 -0.07 11.03 11.84
N GLU A 230 0.76 11.88 12.47
CA GLU A 230 1.67 12.79 11.76
C GLU A 230 2.63 12.04 10.83
N THR A 231 3.10 10.86 11.24
CA THR A 231 4.07 10.06 10.48
C THR A 231 3.45 9.59 9.17
N TRP A 232 2.22 9.08 9.23
CA TRP A 232 1.46 8.67 8.05
C TRP A 232 1.20 9.85 7.11
N TRP A 233 0.75 10.99 7.64
CA TRP A 233 0.47 12.17 6.82
C TRP A 233 1.73 12.70 6.12
N ARG A 234 2.81 12.95 6.89
CA ARG A 234 4.08 13.42 6.32
C ARG A 234 4.69 12.44 5.35
N GLY A 235 4.64 11.14 5.67
CA GLY A 235 5.14 10.07 4.81
C GLY A 235 4.45 10.09 3.45
N ASN A 236 3.13 10.19 3.44
CA ASN A 236 2.35 10.28 2.21
C ASN A 236 2.62 11.58 1.45
N PHE A 237 2.60 12.75 2.11
CA PHE A 237 2.90 14.01 1.42
C PHE A 237 4.28 14.01 0.76
N ARG A 238 5.30 13.50 1.46
CA ARG A 238 6.66 13.32 0.89
C ARG A 238 6.66 12.34 -0.28
N ASN A 239 5.99 11.20 -0.16
CA ASN A 239 5.93 10.19 -1.21
C ASN A 239 5.29 10.75 -2.49
N PHE A 240 4.07 11.29 -2.41
CA PHE A 240 3.35 11.82 -3.55
C PHE A 240 4.06 13.05 -4.17
N ALA A 241 4.62 13.94 -3.33
CA ALA A 241 5.38 15.08 -3.83
C ALA A 241 6.67 14.67 -4.54
N SER A 242 7.38 13.68 -4.00
CA SER A 242 8.59 13.10 -4.61
C SER A 242 8.27 12.52 -5.98
N ARG A 243 7.19 11.73 -6.12
CA ARG A 243 6.76 11.18 -7.42
C ARG A 243 6.50 12.26 -8.47
N ARG A 244 5.84 13.36 -8.07
CA ARG A 244 5.62 14.51 -8.96
C ARG A 244 6.94 15.18 -9.36
N ALA A 245 7.84 15.37 -8.40
CA ALA A 245 9.14 16.00 -8.64
C ALA A 245 10.04 15.15 -9.56
N GLU A 246 10.07 13.83 -9.36
CA GLU A 246 10.84 12.86 -10.15
C GLU A 246 10.47 12.94 -11.64
N TRP A 247 9.17 12.95 -11.98
CA TRP A 247 8.76 13.05 -13.38
C TRP A 247 9.09 14.40 -14.01
N LYS A 248 9.02 15.50 -13.23
CA LYS A 248 9.44 16.83 -13.69
C LYS A 248 10.96 16.88 -13.96
N GLN A 249 11.75 16.29 -13.08
CA GLN A 249 13.21 16.17 -13.24
C GLN A 249 13.55 15.28 -14.43
N PHE A 250 12.85 14.17 -14.61
CA PHE A 250 13.03 13.29 -15.77
C PHE A 250 12.79 14.05 -17.08
N THR A 251 11.66 14.76 -17.20
CA THR A 251 11.36 15.61 -18.39
C THR A 251 12.47 16.62 -18.65
N ALA A 252 13.00 17.28 -17.63
CA ALA A 252 14.10 18.23 -17.76
C ALA A 252 15.40 17.57 -18.24
N SER A 253 15.71 16.37 -17.73
CA SER A 253 16.92 15.62 -18.10
C SER A 253 16.91 15.14 -19.56
N LEU A 254 15.74 14.94 -20.18
CA LEU A 254 15.65 14.50 -21.58
C LEU A 254 16.30 15.48 -22.57
N ASN A 255 16.43 16.76 -22.22
CA ASN A 255 17.07 17.77 -23.07
C ASN A 255 18.60 17.58 -23.19
N THR A 256 19.23 16.88 -22.25
CA THR A 256 20.68 16.64 -22.24
C THR A 256 21.06 15.26 -22.77
N GLN A 257 20.06 14.41 -23.06
CA GLN A 257 20.26 13.06 -23.54
C GLN A 257 20.59 13.02 -25.03
N LYS A 258 21.55 12.16 -25.41
CA LYS A 258 21.90 11.90 -26.82
C LYS A 258 20.90 10.93 -27.45
N LEU A 259 19.67 11.38 -27.66
CA LEU A 259 18.57 10.61 -28.25
C LEU A 259 18.04 11.30 -29.51
N THR A 260 17.34 10.55 -30.36
CA THR A 260 16.68 11.15 -31.54
C THR A 260 15.52 12.07 -31.11
N PRO A 261 15.21 13.13 -31.87
CA PRO A 261 14.09 14.02 -31.55
C PRO A 261 12.76 13.30 -31.34
N GLU A 262 12.47 12.26 -32.13
CA GLU A 262 11.24 11.47 -32.02
C GLU A 262 11.19 10.71 -30.70
N ARG A 263 12.32 10.15 -30.25
CA ARG A 263 12.41 9.46 -28.95
C ARG A 263 12.27 10.44 -27.80
N ILE A 264 12.88 11.62 -27.89
CA ILE A 264 12.73 12.68 -26.88
C ILE A 264 11.27 13.10 -26.77
N ALA A 265 10.59 13.33 -27.90
CA ALA A 265 9.18 13.70 -27.92
C ALA A 265 8.29 12.62 -27.28
N ALA A 266 8.50 11.35 -27.61
CA ALA A 266 7.75 10.23 -27.02
C ALA A 266 7.98 10.10 -25.50
N LEU A 267 9.22 10.26 -25.04
CA LEU A 267 9.57 10.21 -23.62
C LEU A 267 8.99 11.39 -22.84
N LYS A 268 9.01 12.61 -23.42
CA LYS A 268 8.36 13.78 -22.82
C LYS A 268 6.86 13.57 -22.69
N GLN A 269 6.20 13.10 -23.75
CA GLN A 269 4.76 12.83 -23.72
C GLN A 269 4.41 11.77 -22.66
N PHE A 270 5.24 10.74 -22.50
CA PHE A 270 5.08 9.74 -21.45
C PHE A 270 5.28 10.36 -20.06
N ALA A 271 6.35 11.10 -19.84
CA ALA A 271 6.66 11.76 -18.58
C ALA A 271 5.56 12.76 -18.17
N ASP A 272 5.01 13.50 -19.13
CA ASP A 272 3.91 14.45 -18.90
C ASP A 272 2.61 13.73 -18.47
N ARG A 273 2.34 12.55 -19.02
CA ARG A 273 1.24 11.69 -18.54
C ARG A 273 1.49 11.24 -17.10
N GLN A 274 2.69 10.78 -16.78
CA GLN A 274 3.06 10.34 -15.43
C GLN A 274 3.02 11.48 -14.41
N TYR A 275 3.53 12.66 -14.76
CA TYR A 275 3.46 13.86 -13.94
C TYR A 275 2.00 14.25 -13.65
N ARG A 276 1.13 14.26 -14.66
CA ARG A 276 -0.29 14.59 -14.48
C ARG A 276 -0.99 13.61 -13.53
N GLU A 277 -0.69 12.31 -13.64
CA GLU A 277 -1.27 11.33 -12.71
C GLU A 277 -0.70 11.50 -11.29
N ALA A 278 0.59 11.76 -11.13
CA ALA A 278 1.18 12.06 -9.83
C ALA A 278 0.58 13.31 -9.18
N ASP A 279 0.38 14.37 -9.97
CA ASP A 279 -0.25 15.61 -9.51
C ASP A 279 -1.72 15.38 -9.14
N ARG A 280 -2.47 14.59 -9.93
CA ARG A 280 -3.85 14.19 -9.61
C ARG A 280 -3.95 13.48 -8.26
N LEU A 281 -3.10 12.49 -8.01
CA LEU A 281 -3.08 11.76 -6.73
C LEU A 281 -2.63 12.65 -5.56
N PHE A 282 -1.65 13.54 -5.79
CA PHE A 282 -1.22 14.53 -4.80
C PHE A 282 -2.34 15.51 -4.45
N THR A 283 -3.09 16.00 -5.44
CA THR A 283 -4.27 16.85 -5.21
C THR A 283 -5.36 16.10 -4.43
N LYS A 284 -5.57 14.81 -4.73
CA LYS A 284 -6.50 13.96 -3.97
C LYS A 284 -6.09 13.87 -2.50
N LEU A 285 -4.80 13.66 -2.20
CA LEU A 285 -4.26 13.69 -0.84
C LEU A 285 -4.49 15.04 -0.16
N ASN A 286 -4.20 16.14 -0.85
CA ASN A 286 -4.38 17.47 -0.29
C ASN A 286 -5.85 17.76 0.03
N ASN A 287 -6.77 17.35 -0.84
CA ASN A 287 -8.21 17.50 -0.61
C ASN A 287 -8.67 16.66 0.59
N TYR A 288 -8.22 15.40 0.69
CA TYR A 288 -8.49 14.54 1.84
C TYR A 288 -7.97 15.16 3.15
N ALA A 289 -6.78 15.76 3.11
CA ALA A 289 -6.20 16.47 4.26
C ALA A 289 -7.01 17.71 4.67
N ILE A 290 -7.53 18.48 3.69
CA ILE A 290 -8.40 19.63 3.94
C ILE A 290 -9.71 19.17 4.61
N THR A 291 -10.38 18.16 4.06
CA THR A 291 -11.64 17.62 4.59
C THR A 291 -11.50 17.12 6.03
N ASN A 292 -10.32 16.61 6.39
CA ASN A 292 -10.03 16.08 7.72
C ASN A 292 -9.28 17.06 8.64
N SER A 293 -9.20 18.35 8.28
CA SER A 293 -8.58 19.39 9.12
C SER A 293 -7.13 19.10 9.54
N VAL A 294 -6.35 18.44 8.67
CA VAL A 294 -4.95 18.08 8.97
C VAL A 294 -4.10 19.35 9.16
N PRO A 295 -3.30 19.49 10.23
CA PRO A 295 -2.44 20.66 10.43
C PRO A 295 -1.47 20.90 9.26
N MET A 296 -1.28 22.16 8.86
CA MET A 296 -0.41 22.49 7.72
C MET A 296 1.03 21.99 7.89
N HIS A 297 1.55 22.00 9.12
CA HIS A 297 2.90 21.51 9.40
C HIS A 297 3.06 20.01 9.12
N TRP A 298 1.99 19.19 9.26
CA TRP A 298 2.00 17.76 8.90
C TRP A 298 1.99 17.52 7.38
N ARG A 299 1.67 18.55 6.58
CA ARG A 299 1.61 18.47 5.11
C ARG A 299 2.90 18.91 4.42
N GLN A 300 3.95 19.23 5.18
CA GLN A 300 5.21 19.71 4.64
C GLN A 300 6.05 18.56 4.05
N TYR A 301 6.65 18.82 2.88
CA TYR A 301 7.48 17.89 2.11
C TYR A 301 8.64 18.61 1.42
#